data_AF-A0A371WPQ0-F1
#
_entry.id   AF-A0A371WPQ0-F1
#
_cell.length_a   1.000
_cell.length_b   1.000
_cell.length_c   1.000
_cell.angle_alpha   90.00
_cell.angle_beta   90.00
_cell.angle_gamma   90.00
#
_symmetry.space_group_name_H-M   'P 1'
#
loop_
_entity.id
_entity.type
_entity.pdbx_description
1 polymer ?
#
loop_
_entity_poly.entity_id
_entity_poly.type
_entity_poly.pdbx_seq_one_letter_code
_entity_poly.pdbx_strand_id
1 'polypeptide(L)'
;MIRQRGLEIAVGQTRFFGCEPSDASCAKRSGFAGYHGIVSSGPAYCASACSFLFAGGVKRYVGVLARIGVHQTIRRQTHVLTRYMVHFLKYPDGHRVEVSRQTIGQTRWTDEPEAETSAAQYRDVAAYLKQMGIGDGVLPLVLATPNTSIHWMTSAELFDTSMATDRTDAAQLIARLGRDQLAAYHASPDYRTVTLAHATLPMGQGSDGPVLLSLDFTYRRNDGAIRLAAMPTSNGRPFERPPLDVSVTMPKGQVEVASVATRQMPSDPLTVSIPKSEFCDLAQDGMVRIEFESGRAPNETRLSLVTNAQIFSSMPGLLKEACGEPAPTQAPTPTHANVALRDGGTSPKPSPAASAKSRLVPATSKSLDGSDSQRLW
;
A
#
# COMPACT_ATOMS: atom_id res chain seq x y z
N MET A 1 -6.12 -22.08 5.46
CA MET A 1 -4.73 -22.56 5.68
C MET A 1 -3.78 -21.46 6.16
N ILE A 2 -3.40 -20.48 5.33
CA ILE A 2 -2.41 -19.43 5.69
C ILE A 2 -2.77 -18.72 7.02
N ARG A 3 -3.91 -18.02 7.07
CA ARG A 3 -4.38 -17.29 8.26
C ARG A 3 -4.50 -18.16 9.52
N GLN A 4 -5.04 -19.37 9.36
CA GLN A 4 -5.21 -20.35 10.45
C GLN A 4 -3.89 -20.82 11.07
N ARG A 5 -2.77 -20.69 10.33
CA ARG A 5 -1.42 -21.04 10.81
C ARG A 5 -0.66 -19.81 11.31
N GLY A 6 -1.30 -18.64 11.44
CA GLY A 6 -0.66 -17.40 11.83
C GLY A 6 0.32 -16.85 10.78
N LEU A 7 0.27 -17.36 9.54
CA LEU A 7 1.28 -17.05 8.54
C LEU A 7 1.06 -15.68 7.91
N GLU A 8 2.17 -14.97 7.74
CA GLU A 8 2.28 -13.72 7.01
C GLU A 8 2.62 -13.99 5.54
N ILE A 9 2.32 -13.02 4.67
CA ILE A 9 2.52 -13.16 3.23
C ILE A 9 2.98 -11.85 2.62
N ALA A 10 3.91 -11.95 1.67
CA ALA A 10 4.48 -10.83 0.96
C ALA A 10 4.43 -11.06 -0.56
N VAL A 11 4.20 -9.98 -1.32
CA VAL A 11 4.39 -10.00 -2.77
C VAL A 11 5.86 -9.74 -3.07
N GLY A 12 6.52 -10.70 -3.72
CA GLY A 12 7.91 -10.60 -4.15
C GLY A 12 8.12 -11.41 -5.44
N GLN A 13 9.20 -11.09 -6.16
CA GLN A 13 9.59 -11.77 -7.39
C GLN A 13 10.87 -12.56 -7.14
N THR A 14 10.97 -13.80 -7.60
CA THR A 14 12.28 -14.49 -7.64
C THR A 14 13.11 -13.91 -8.78
N ARG A 15 14.31 -13.39 -8.46
CA ARG A 15 15.36 -13.12 -9.45
C ARG A 15 16.31 -14.31 -9.47
N PHE A 16 16.38 -14.99 -10.60
CA PHE A 16 17.25 -16.14 -10.77
C PHE A 16 18.69 -15.70 -11.01
N PHE A 17 19.64 -16.61 -10.77
CA PHE A 17 21.04 -16.43 -11.12
C PHE A 17 21.66 -17.75 -11.57
N GLY A 18 22.45 -17.69 -12.65
CA GLY A 18 22.81 -18.87 -13.43
C GLY A 18 21.69 -19.17 -14.43
N CYS A 19 21.06 -20.35 -14.32
CA CYS A 19 19.93 -20.73 -15.17
C CYS A 19 18.60 -20.16 -14.68
N GLU A 20 17.78 -19.66 -15.59
CA GLU A 20 16.37 -19.32 -15.35
C GLU A 20 15.41 -20.45 -15.77
N PRO A 21 14.14 -20.46 -15.29
CA PRO A 21 13.13 -21.44 -15.70
C PRO A 21 12.84 -21.52 -17.20
N SER A 22 13.08 -20.44 -17.94
CA SER A 22 12.92 -20.34 -19.39
C SER A 22 14.10 -20.90 -20.18
N ASP A 23 15.26 -21.12 -19.56
CA ASP A 23 16.51 -21.41 -20.27
C ASP A 23 16.63 -22.90 -20.58
N ALA A 24 15.93 -23.34 -21.63
CA ALA A 24 15.90 -24.74 -22.06
C ALA A 24 17.30 -25.34 -22.36
N SER A 25 18.29 -24.51 -22.69
CA SER A 25 19.68 -24.90 -22.97
C SER A 25 20.65 -24.74 -21.80
N CYS A 26 20.23 -24.17 -20.66
CA CYS A 26 21.14 -23.91 -19.55
C CYS A 26 21.41 -25.16 -18.71
N ALA A 27 22.69 -25.54 -18.61
CA ALA A 27 23.13 -26.66 -17.81
C ALA A 27 23.00 -26.35 -16.31
N LYS A 28 21.94 -26.86 -15.69
CA LYS A 28 21.78 -26.82 -14.22
C LYS A 28 22.99 -27.43 -13.52
N ARG A 29 23.37 -26.86 -12.38
CA ARG A 29 24.42 -27.37 -11.52
C ARG A 29 24.15 -28.84 -11.15
N SER A 30 25.13 -29.71 -11.36
CA SER A 30 25.03 -31.12 -10.98
C SER A 30 24.64 -31.29 -9.51
N GLY A 31 23.67 -32.16 -9.24
CA GLY A 31 23.10 -32.38 -7.90
C GLY A 31 22.00 -31.40 -7.47
N PHE A 32 21.62 -30.41 -8.27
CA PHE A 32 20.54 -29.45 -7.94
C PHE A 32 19.44 -29.41 -9.01
N ALA A 33 18.24 -29.88 -8.66
CA ALA A 33 17.09 -29.95 -9.58
C ALA A 33 16.39 -28.61 -9.82
N GLY A 34 16.55 -27.65 -8.90
CA GLY A 34 15.87 -26.35 -8.91
C GLY A 34 16.54 -25.29 -9.79
N TYR A 35 16.15 -24.04 -9.54
CA TYR A 35 16.81 -22.83 -10.04
C TYR A 35 17.23 -22.01 -8.83
N HIS A 36 18.44 -21.45 -8.85
CA HIS A 36 18.90 -20.59 -7.78
C HIS A 36 18.36 -19.17 -8.01
N GLY A 37 17.90 -18.52 -6.94
CA GLY A 37 17.41 -17.15 -7.02
C GLY A 37 17.34 -16.48 -5.66
N ILE A 38 17.28 -15.15 -5.69
CA ILE A 38 17.02 -14.30 -4.53
C ILE A 38 15.60 -13.74 -4.60
N VAL A 39 15.00 -13.45 -3.44
CA VAL A 39 13.78 -12.66 -3.39
C VAL A 39 14.12 -11.21 -3.75
N SER A 40 13.49 -10.72 -4.81
CA SER A 40 13.53 -9.34 -5.28
C SER A 40 12.22 -8.65 -4.92
N SER A 41 12.30 -7.35 -4.68
CA SER A 41 11.14 -6.47 -4.46
C SER A 41 11.01 -5.40 -5.54
N GLY A 42 11.73 -5.57 -6.66
CA GLY A 42 11.34 -5.00 -7.95
C GLY A 42 9.94 -5.46 -8.39
N PRO A 43 9.45 -5.00 -9.56
CA PRO A 43 8.04 -5.06 -9.93
C PRO A 43 7.46 -6.47 -9.91
N ALA A 44 6.89 -6.83 -8.76
CA ALA A 44 6.35 -8.13 -8.44
C ALA A 44 4.82 -8.08 -8.50
N TYR A 45 4.22 -8.99 -9.25
CA TYR A 45 2.79 -8.95 -9.55
C TYR A 45 2.08 -10.11 -8.88
N CYS A 46 1.00 -9.82 -8.16
CA CYS A 46 0.11 -10.81 -7.58
C CYS A 46 -1.33 -10.47 -7.96
N ALA A 47 -1.79 -11.05 -9.07
CA ALA A 47 -3.10 -10.78 -9.65
C ALA A 47 -4.03 -11.99 -9.62
N SER A 48 -5.33 -11.75 -9.83
CA SER A 48 -6.34 -12.80 -9.97
C SER A 48 -6.40 -13.72 -8.74
N ALA A 49 -6.36 -15.04 -8.92
CA ALA A 49 -6.26 -16.03 -7.84
C ALA A 49 -5.16 -15.73 -6.80
N CYS A 50 -4.04 -15.10 -7.20
CA CYS A 50 -2.98 -14.73 -6.26
C CYS A 50 -3.47 -13.72 -5.22
N SER A 51 -4.28 -12.73 -5.61
CA SER A 51 -4.77 -11.69 -4.72
C SER A 51 -5.69 -12.25 -3.62
N PHE A 52 -6.47 -13.29 -3.94
CA PHE A 52 -7.24 -14.03 -2.95
C PHE A 52 -6.36 -14.91 -2.05
N LEU A 53 -5.29 -15.53 -2.57
CA LEU A 53 -4.31 -16.21 -1.72
C LEU A 53 -3.62 -15.24 -0.75
N PHE A 54 -3.26 -14.05 -1.25
CA PHE A 54 -2.64 -12.95 -0.51
C PHE A 54 -3.53 -12.44 0.62
N ALA A 55 -4.83 -12.26 0.37
CA ALA A 55 -5.83 -11.97 1.41
C ALA A 55 -5.75 -12.95 2.61
N GLY A 56 -5.35 -14.19 2.37
CA GLY A 56 -5.17 -15.23 3.38
C GLY A 56 -4.10 -14.98 4.45
N GLY A 57 -3.26 -13.94 4.36
CA GLY A 57 -2.26 -13.62 5.39
C GLY A 57 -2.84 -13.01 6.68
N VAL A 58 -2.18 -13.21 7.82
CA VAL A 58 -2.46 -12.42 9.05
C VAL A 58 -1.86 -11.01 8.97
N LYS A 59 -0.68 -10.89 8.33
CA LYS A 59 -0.11 -9.64 7.83
C LYS A 59 0.23 -9.80 6.36
N ARG A 60 0.09 -8.71 5.60
CA ARG A 60 0.04 -8.68 4.15
C ARG A 60 0.92 -7.55 3.63
N TYR A 61 2.08 -7.93 3.14
CA TYR A 61 3.18 -7.05 2.73
C TYR A 61 3.13 -6.79 1.23
N VAL A 62 2.94 -5.53 0.86
CA VAL A 62 3.08 -5.07 -0.53
C VAL A 62 4.18 -4.02 -0.55
N GLY A 63 5.35 -4.41 -1.06
CA GLY A 63 6.47 -3.50 -1.32
C GLY A 63 6.05 -2.40 -2.30
N VAL A 64 6.76 -1.27 -2.29
CA VAL A 64 6.32 -0.06 -3.02
C VAL A 64 6.25 -0.25 -4.55
N LEU A 65 7.02 -1.20 -5.08
CA LEU A 65 7.00 -1.59 -6.50
C LEU A 65 6.17 -2.84 -6.79
N ALA A 66 5.73 -3.56 -5.75
CA ALA A 66 4.85 -4.71 -5.91
C ALA A 66 3.40 -4.26 -6.17
N ARG A 67 2.65 -5.05 -6.94
CA ARG A 67 1.27 -4.73 -7.31
C ARG A 67 0.34 -5.91 -7.04
N ILE A 68 -0.82 -5.59 -6.45
CA ILE A 68 -1.97 -6.49 -6.37
C ILE A 68 -2.93 -6.14 -7.51
N GLY A 69 -3.37 -7.15 -8.26
CA GLY A 69 -4.26 -6.97 -9.41
C GLY A 69 -5.58 -7.71 -9.23
N VAL A 70 -6.70 -7.00 -9.26
CA VAL A 70 -8.04 -7.62 -9.18
C VAL A 70 -8.77 -7.51 -10.52
N HIS A 71 -9.59 -8.52 -10.84
CA HIS A 71 -10.49 -8.53 -11.98
C HIS A 71 -11.61 -9.57 -11.77
N GLN A 72 -12.69 -9.48 -12.54
CA GLN A 72 -13.77 -10.47 -12.53
C GLN A 72 -13.24 -11.89 -12.79
N THR A 73 -13.65 -12.85 -11.97
CA THR A 73 -13.26 -14.26 -12.13
C THR A 73 -13.85 -14.85 -13.42
N ILE A 74 -13.07 -15.65 -14.15
CA ILE A 74 -13.55 -16.47 -15.27
C ILE A 74 -13.70 -17.91 -14.80
N ARG A 75 -14.81 -18.55 -15.17
CA ARG A 75 -14.93 -20.01 -15.12
C ARG A 75 -14.61 -20.58 -16.49
N ARG A 76 -13.50 -21.33 -16.59
CA ARG A 76 -13.23 -22.22 -17.74
C ARG A 76 -13.35 -23.66 -17.28
N GLN A 77 -14.29 -24.41 -17.85
CA GLN A 77 -14.43 -25.84 -17.55
C GLN A 77 -13.81 -26.65 -18.70
N THR A 78 -12.77 -27.42 -18.38
CA THR A 78 -12.23 -28.43 -19.29
C THR A 78 -12.89 -29.77 -18.97
N HIS A 79 -13.51 -30.37 -19.96
CA HIS A 79 -14.07 -31.72 -19.88
C HIS A 79 -13.11 -32.73 -20.48
N VAL A 80 -13.06 -33.91 -19.88
CA VAL A 80 -12.25 -35.04 -20.37
C VAL A 80 -13.12 -36.29 -20.34
N LEU A 81 -13.53 -36.75 -21.53
CA LEU A 81 -14.21 -38.03 -21.70
C LEU A 81 -13.16 -39.12 -21.98
N THR A 82 -12.87 -39.94 -20.97
CA THR A 82 -12.00 -41.12 -21.13
C THR A 82 -12.85 -42.37 -21.31
N ARG A 83 -12.66 -43.08 -22.42
CA ARG A 83 -13.28 -44.40 -22.68
C ARG A 83 -12.33 -45.50 -22.22
N TYR A 84 -12.85 -46.41 -21.42
CA TYR A 84 -12.11 -47.58 -20.94
C TYR A 84 -12.69 -48.86 -21.54
N MET A 85 -11.80 -49.77 -21.93
CA MET A 85 -12.11 -51.19 -22.06
C MET A 85 -11.79 -51.83 -20.70
N VAL A 86 -12.79 -52.47 -20.10
CA VAL A 86 -12.67 -53.07 -18.76
C VAL A 86 -13.02 -54.54 -18.85
N HIS A 87 -12.06 -55.41 -18.53
CA HIS A 87 -12.28 -56.85 -18.48
C HIS A 87 -12.71 -57.25 -17.08
N PHE A 88 -13.73 -58.10 -16.99
CA PHE A 88 -14.24 -58.65 -15.73
C PHE A 88 -14.14 -60.16 -15.73
N LEU A 89 -13.63 -60.72 -14.64
CA LEU A 89 -13.73 -62.13 -14.34
C LEU A 89 -15.05 -62.34 -13.59
N LYS A 90 -15.92 -63.21 -14.10
CA LYS A 90 -17.22 -63.53 -13.49
C LYS A 90 -17.15 -64.92 -12.88
N TYR A 91 -17.53 -65.02 -11.61
CA TYR A 91 -17.49 -66.24 -10.82
C TYR A 91 -18.86 -66.96 -10.79
N PRO A 92 -18.92 -68.24 -10.38
CA PRO A 92 -20.14 -69.07 -10.48
C PRO A 92 -21.34 -68.57 -9.67
N ASP A 93 -21.09 -67.89 -8.54
CA ASP A 93 -22.09 -67.24 -7.69
C ASP A 93 -22.61 -65.89 -8.25
N GLY A 94 -22.04 -65.44 -9.38
CA GLY A 94 -22.37 -64.19 -10.04
C GLY A 94 -21.45 -63.01 -9.72
N HIS A 95 -20.49 -63.12 -8.78
CA HIS A 95 -19.61 -61.99 -8.47
C HIS A 95 -18.68 -61.64 -9.64
N ARG A 96 -18.37 -60.34 -9.79
CA ARG A 96 -17.54 -59.80 -10.87
C ARG A 96 -16.36 -59.05 -10.30
N VAL A 97 -15.15 -59.42 -10.73
CA VAL A 97 -13.89 -58.75 -10.36
C VAL A 97 -13.31 -58.10 -11.62
N GLU A 98 -12.96 -56.81 -11.53
CA GLU A 98 -12.23 -56.11 -12.58
C GLU A 98 -10.80 -56.68 -12.66
N VAL A 99 -10.44 -57.29 -13.79
CA VAL A 99 -9.11 -57.90 -14.01
C VAL A 99 -8.18 -57.02 -14.83
N SER A 100 -8.72 -56.12 -15.67
CA SER A 100 -7.92 -55.07 -16.30
C SER A 100 -8.77 -53.90 -16.76
N ARG A 101 -8.13 -52.73 -16.86
CA ARG A 101 -8.70 -51.48 -17.39
C ARG A 101 -7.69 -50.85 -18.33
N GLN A 102 -8.07 -50.69 -19.59
CA GLN A 102 -7.27 -50.04 -20.62
C GLN A 102 -8.00 -48.80 -21.14
N THR A 103 -7.33 -47.65 -21.16
CA THR A 103 -7.83 -46.47 -21.88
C THR A 103 -7.79 -46.75 -23.38
N ILE A 104 -8.94 -46.72 -24.04
CA ILE A 104 -9.09 -46.96 -25.49
C ILE A 104 -9.44 -45.68 -26.28
N GLY A 105 -9.63 -44.55 -25.58
CA GLY A 105 -9.80 -43.25 -26.21
C GLY A 105 -9.97 -42.15 -25.17
N GLN A 106 -9.55 -40.94 -25.51
CA GLN A 106 -9.72 -39.76 -24.67
C GLN A 106 -10.08 -38.56 -25.55
N THR A 107 -11.19 -37.89 -25.23
CA THR A 107 -11.62 -36.67 -25.89
C THR A 107 -11.61 -35.53 -24.89
N ARG A 108 -11.01 -34.39 -25.24
CA ARG A 108 -10.91 -33.21 -24.39
C ARG A 108 -11.54 -32.03 -25.12
N TRP A 109 -12.47 -31.35 -24.47
CA TRP A 109 -12.99 -30.05 -24.91
C TRP A 109 -12.96 -29.08 -23.73
N THR A 110 -13.04 -27.79 -24.01
CA THR A 110 -13.13 -26.74 -23.00
C THR A 110 -14.29 -25.86 -23.38
N ASP A 111 -15.17 -25.58 -22.43
CA ASP A 111 -16.29 -24.67 -22.64
C ASP A 111 -15.73 -23.26 -22.89
N GLU A 112 -16.43 -22.48 -23.72
CA GLU A 112 -16.12 -21.05 -23.87
C GLU A 112 -16.18 -20.37 -22.49
N PRO A 113 -15.32 -19.37 -22.23
CA PRO A 113 -15.24 -18.74 -20.92
C PRO A 113 -16.57 -18.08 -20.59
N GLU A 114 -17.25 -18.60 -19.56
CA GLU A 114 -18.46 -18.00 -19.02
C GLU A 114 -18.09 -16.61 -18.49
N ALA A 115 -18.57 -15.56 -19.17
CA ALA A 115 -18.05 -14.20 -19.01
C ALA A 115 -18.31 -13.63 -17.60
N GLU A 116 -19.39 -14.09 -16.96
CA GLU A 116 -19.87 -13.58 -15.68
C GLU A 116 -19.88 -14.69 -14.61
N THR A 117 -18.97 -14.57 -13.65
CA THR A 117 -19.07 -15.33 -12.39
C THR A 117 -20.38 -14.95 -11.68
N SER A 118 -21.14 -15.94 -11.22
CA SER A 118 -22.49 -15.72 -10.69
C SER A 118 -22.50 -14.84 -9.43
N ALA A 119 -23.61 -14.13 -9.22
CA ALA A 119 -23.84 -13.34 -8.00
C ALA A 119 -23.75 -14.18 -6.71
N ALA A 120 -23.96 -15.49 -6.78
CA ALA A 120 -23.74 -16.40 -5.64
C ALA A 120 -22.25 -16.53 -5.30
N GLN A 121 -21.40 -16.81 -6.30
CA GLN A 121 -19.96 -16.93 -6.11
C GLN A 121 -19.33 -15.62 -5.61
N TYR A 122 -19.82 -14.46 -6.07
CA TYR A 122 -19.33 -13.18 -5.54
C TYR A 122 -19.77 -12.89 -4.09
N ARG A 123 -20.87 -13.47 -3.60
CA ARG A 123 -21.18 -13.45 -2.15
C ARG A 123 -20.19 -14.27 -1.34
N ASP A 124 -19.77 -15.44 -1.86
CA ASP A 124 -18.74 -16.25 -1.21
C ASP A 124 -17.38 -15.56 -1.19
N VAL A 125 -17.02 -14.86 -2.28
CA VAL A 125 -15.84 -13.97 -2.33
C VAL A 125 -15.95 -12.82 -1.33
N ALA A 126 -17.11 -12.16 -1.22
CA ALA A 126 -17.34 -11.11 -0.22
C ALA A 126 -17.13 -11.63 1.20
N ALA A 127 -17.76 -12.77 1.53
CA ALA A 127 -17.65 -13.42 2.83
C ALA A 127 -16.21 -13.83 3.14
N TYR A 128 -15.48 -14.36 2.16
CA TYR A 128 -14.06 -14.70 2.28
C TYR A 128 -13.20 -13.48 2.60
N LEU A 129 -13.29 -12.41 1.79
CA LEU A 129 -12.53 -11.18 2.00
C LEU A 129 -12.81 -10.58 3.40
N LYS A 130 -14.08 -10.52 3.79
CA LYS A 130 -14.51 -10.07 5.12
C LYS A 130 -13.96 -10.94 6.25
N GLN A 131 -13.96 -12.26 6.09
CA GLN A 131 -13.34 -13.20 7.05
C GLN A 131 -11.82 -12.98 7.17
N MET A 132 -11.16 -12.57 6.09
CA MET A 132 -9.74 -12.20 6.09
C MET A 132 -9.47 -10.78 6.64
N GLY A 133 -10.49 -10.04 7.07
CA GLY A 133 -10.34 -8.66 7.55
C GLY A 133 -9.96 -7.69 6.44
N ILE A 134 -10.55 -7.87 5.25
CA ILE A 134 -10.53 -6.91 4.15
C ILE A 134 -11.86 -6.17 4.16
N GLY A 135 -11.80 -4.85 4.00
CA GLY A 135 -12.97 -3.97 3.91
C GLY A 135 -13.72 -4.16 2.59
N ASP A 136 -14.99 -3.77 2.59
CA ASP A 136 -15.93 -4.08 1.51
C ASP A 136 -15.56 -3.46 0.13
N GLY A 137 -14.58 -2.54 0.08
CA GLY A 137 -14.15 -1.84 -1.14
C GLY A 137 -13.40 -2.68 -2.19
N VAL A 138 -12.90 -3.88 -1.88
CA VAL A 138 -12.21 -4.72 -2.89
C VAL A 138 -13.19 -5.34 -3.89
N LEU A 139 -14.37 -5.78 -3.45
CA LEU A 139 -15.32 -6.46 -4.34
C LEU A 139 -15.90 -5.53 -5.44
N PRO A 140 -16.23 -4.25 -5.17
CA PRO A 140 -16.55 -3.29 -6.22
C PRO A 140 -15.46 -3.16 -7.28
N LEU A 141 -14.18 -3.13 -6.90
CA LEU A 141 -13.05 -3.09 -7.85
C LEU A 141 -12.96 -4.37 -8.69
N VAL A 142 -13.16 -5.54 -8.07
CA VAL A 142 -13.27 -6.83 -8.77
C VAL A 142 -14.40 -6.79 -9.81
N LEU A 143 -15.60 -6.35 -9.41
CA LEU A 143 -16.80 -6.35 -10.26
C LEU A 143 -16.74 -5.31 -11.38
N ALA A 144 -16.15 -4.14 -11.14
CA ALA A 144 -15.98 -3.08 -12.13
C ALA A 144 -14.89 -3.38 -13.18
N THR A 145 -14.09 -4.43 -12.99
CA THR A 145 -12.95 -4.76 -13.85
C THR A 145 -13.24 -6.01 -14.67
N PRO A 146 -13.49 -5.88 -15.99
CA PRO A 146 -13.72 -7.02 -16.86
C PRO A 146 -12.62 -8.07 -16.78
N ASN A 147 -12.99 -9.33 -17.02
CA ASN A 147 -12.07 -10.45 -16.92
C ASN A 147 -10.93 -10.46 -17.97
N THR A 148 -10.98 -9.55 -18.94
CA THR A 148 -9.97 -9.28 -19.97
C THR A 148 -8.96 -8.20 -19.59
N SER A 149 -9.14 -7.53 -18.43
CA SER A 149 -8.25 -6.48 -17.92
C SER A 149 -7.86 -6.75 -16.46
N ILE A 150 -7.01 -5.89 -15.88
CA ILE A 150 -6.60 -5.97 -14.47
C ILE A 150 -6.62 -4.57 -13.88
N HIS A 151 -7.33 -4.40 -12.77
CA HIS A 151 -7.22 -3.22 -11.92
C HIS A 151 -6.07 -3.42 -10.96
N TRP A 152 -4.96 -2.76 -11.23
CA TRP A 152 -3.81 -2.70 -10.34
C TRP A 152 -4.13 -1.74 -9.21
N MET A 153 -4.40 -2.29 -8.02
CA MET A 153 -4.78 -1.49 -6.86
C MET A 153 -3.69 -0.48 -6.52
N THR A 154 -4.09 0.78 -6.40
CA THR A 154 -3.23 1.87 -5.92
C THR A 154 -2.82 1.65 -4.47
N SER A 155 -1.79 2.38 -4.01
CA SER A 155 -1.37 2.32 -2.61
C SER A 155 -2.51 2.69 -1.66
N ALA A 156 -3.31 3.73 -1.98
CA ALA A 156 -4.47 4.11 -1.20
C ALA A 156 -5.49 2.96 -1.09
N GLU A 157 -5.97 2.43 -2.22
CA GLU A 157 -6.93 1.31 -2.24
C GLU A 157 -6.40 0.08 -1.47
N LEU A 158 -5.11 -0.20 -1.52
CA LEU A 158 -4.49 -1.29 -0.77
C LEU A 158 -4.63 -1.13 0.75
N PHE A 159 -4.45 0.07 1.29
CA PHE A 159 -4.53 0.32 2.74
C PHE A 159 -5.94 0.65 3.20
N ASP A 160 -6.71 1.43 2.43
CA ASP A 160 -8.08 1.82 2.72
C ASP A 160 -9.01 0.59 2.77
N THR A 161 -8.79 -0.39 1.90
CA THR A 161 -9.50 -1.68 1.95
C THR A 161 -8.87 -2.69 2.91
N SER A 162 -7.77 -2.34 3.58
CA SER A 162 -6.95 -3.28 4.36
C SER A 162 -6.56 -4.53 3.56
N MET A 163 -6.35 -4.42 2.25
CA MET A 163 -5.83 -5.48 1.38
C MET A 163 -4.33 -5.72 1.64
N ALA A 164 -3.57 -4.64 1.80
CA ALA A 164 -2.25 -4.63 2.41
C ALA A 164 -2.35 -4.15 3.88
N THR A 165 -1.47 -4.65 4.74
CA THR A 165 -1.31 -4.17 6.13
C THR A 165 0.02 -3.48 6.34
N ASP A 166 0.98 -3.62 5.42
CA ASP A 166 2.33 -3.09 5.57
C ASP A 166 3.06 -2.90 4.22
N ARG A 167 4.00 -1.94 4.16
CA ARG A 167 4.84 -1.60 2.99
C ARG A 167 6.28 -2.14 3.07
N THR A 168 6.53 -3.19 3.84
CA THR A 168 7.85 -3.84 3.87
C THR A 168 8.00 -4.70 2.63
N ASP A 169 9.07 -4.46 1.90
CA ASP A 169 9.45 -5.22 0.71
C ASP A 169 9.74 -6.69 1.07
N ALA A 170 9.36 -7.64 0.21
CA ALA A 170 9.53 -9.07 0.48
C ALA A 170 11.01 -9.45 0.76
N ALA A 171 11.95 -8.79 0.08
CA ALA A 171 13.38 -8.96 0.34
C ALA A 171 13.79 -8.47 1.74
N GLN A 172 13.23 -7.33 2.19
CA GLN A 172 13.45 -6.82 3.56
C GLN A 172 12.79 -7.72 4.60
N LEU A 173 11.61 -8.29 4.32
CA LEU A 173 10.97 -9.25 5.23
C LEU A 173 11.88 -10.47 5.43
N ILE A 174 12.39 -11.07 4.35
CA ILE A 174 13.32 -12.20 4.42
C ILE A 174 14.65 -11.82 5.10
N ALA A 175 15.21 -10.65 4.81
CA ALA A 175 16.46 -10.18 5.43
C ALA A 175 16.35 -9.95 6.95
N ARG A 176 15.14 -9.69 7.47
CA ARG A 176 14.85 -9.56 8.91
C ARG A 176 14.64 -10.91 9.62
N LEU A 177 14.67 -12.05 8.91
CA LEU A 177 14.45 -13.38 9.51
C LEU A 177 15.71 -13.97 10.13
N GLY A 178 16.11 -13.43 11.28
CA GLY A 178 16.86 -14.22 12.27
C GLY A 178 15.92 -15.28 12.89
N ARG A 179 16.40 -16.52 13.09
CA ARG A 179 15.56 -17.61 13.65
C ARG A 179 14.93 -17.24 15.00
N ASP A 180 15.69 -16.55 15.85
CA ASP A 180 15.23 -16.16 17.20
C ASP A 180 14.31 -14.92 17.15
N GLN A 181 14.55 -14.00 16.21
CA GLN A 181 13.68 -12.85 15.99
C GLN A 181 12.30 -13.26 15.46
N LEU A 182 12.23 -14.25 14.57
CA LEU A 182 10.95 -14.79 14.08
C LEU A 182 10.09 -15.40 15.20
N ALA A 183 10.72 -16.03 16.20
CA ALA A 183 10.02 -16.56 17.36
C ALA A 183 9.45 -15.45 18.27
N ALA A 184 10.25 -14.43 18.59
CA ALA A 184 9.78 -13.27 19.35
C ALA A 184 8.68 -12.47 18.62
N TYR A 185 8.83 -12.36 17.30
CA TYR A 185 7.91 -11.66 16.40
C TYR A 185 6.53 -12.32 16.30
N HIS A 186 6.46 -13.66 16.29
CA HIS A 186 5.20 -14.39 16.36
C HIS A 186 4.53 -14.34 17.76
N ALA A 187 5.30 -14.02 18.82
CA ALA A 187 4.84 -14.12 20.21
C ALA A 187 4.17 -12.86 20.79
N SER A 188 4.45 -11.65 20.27
CA SER A 188 3.92 -10.41 20.85
C SER A 188 2.67 -9.87 20.12
N PRO A 189 1.61 -9.48 20.86
CA PRO A 189 0.44 -8.80 20.31
C PRO A 189 0.73 -7.42 19.69
N ASP A 190 1.80 -6.74 20.13
CA ASP A 190 2.02 -5.31 19.90
C ASP A 190 2.73 -4.99 18.57
N TYR A 191 3.36 -5.96 17.91
CA TYR A 191 3.97 -5.80 16.57
C TYR A 191 2.95 -5.76 15.42
N ARG A 192 1.70 -5.38 15.71
CA ARG A 192 0.56 -5.46 14.77
C ARG A 192 0.03 -4.09 14.32
N THR A 193 0.38 -3.02 15.02
CA THR A 193 0.02 -1.65 14.66
C THR A 193 1.19 -0.97 13.93
N VAL A 194 1.00 -0.75 12.63
CA VAL A 194 1.77 0.22 11.86
C VAL A 194 0.94 1.48 11.83
N THR A 195 1.47 2.59 12.33
CA THR A 195 0.85 3.89 12.09
C THR A 195 1.58 4.54 10.93
N LEU A 196 0.80 5.04 9.97
CA LEU A 196 1.26 5.68 8.74
C LEU A 196 0.81 7.14 8.78
N ALA A 197 1.67 8.05 8.32
CA ALA A 197 1.26 9.38 7.89
C ALA A 197 1.76 9.66 6.48
N HIS A 198 0.86 10.08 5.58
CA HIS A 198 1.15 10.22 4.16
C HIS A 198 0.85 11.63 3.64
N ALA A 199 1.74 12.17 2.81
CA ALA A 199 1.47 13.34 1.98
C ALA A 199 1.92 13.10 0.55
N THR A 200 1.21 13.71 -0.41
CA THR A 200 1.68 13.86 -1.78
C THR A 200 1.82 15.34 -2.11
N LEU A 201 3.02 15.74 -2.52
CA LEU A 201 3.42 17.13 -2.72
C LEU A 201 3.73 17.42 -4.19
N PRO A 202 3.21 18.51 -4.78
CA PRO A 202 3.56 18.91 -6.13
C PRO A 202 5.00 19.45 -6.17
N MET A 203 5.86 18.87 -7.02
CA MET A 203 7.21 19.37 -7.26
C MET A 203 7.32 20.22 -8.54
N GLY A 204 6.33 20.16 -9.43
CA GLY A 204 6.28 20.95 -10.66
C GLY A 204 5.66 20.20 -11.83
N GLN A 205 6.07 20.56 -13.06
CA GLN A 205 5.68 19.91 -14.30
C GLN A 205 6.92 19.26 -14.94
N GLY A 206 6.77 18.03 -15.41
CA GLY A 206 7.78 17.30 -16.19
C GLY A 206 7.30 17.13 -17.63
N SER A 207 8.12 16.46 -18.45
CA SER A 207 7.81 16.12 -19.85
C SER A 207 6.49 15.36 -20.00
N ASP A 208 6.18 14.49 -19.04
CA ASP A 208 5.07 13.53 -19.12
C ASP A 208 3.86 13.91 -18.24
N GLY A 209 3.86 15.14 -17.71
CA GLY A 209 2.80 15.69 -16.86
C GLY A 209 3.28 16.13 -15.47
N PRO A 210 2.36 16.30 -14.50
CA PRO A 210 2.71 16.80 -13.18
C PRO A 210 3.65 15.83 -12.45
N VAL A 211 4.65 16.42 -11.79
CA VAL A 211 5.62 15.72 -10.96
C VAL A 211 5.18 15.85 -9.51
N LEU A 212 4.93 14.71 -8.87
CA LEU A 212 4.44 14.60 -7.50
C LEU A 212 5.42 13.79 -6.65
N LEU A 213 5.61 14.19 -5.40
CA LEU A 213 6.41 13.46 -4.43
C LEU A 213 5.50 12.86 -3.37
N SER A 214 5.42 11.53 -3.33
CA SER A 214 4.82 10.80 -2.23
C SER A 214 5.80 10.68 -1.08
N LEU A 215 5.33 10.97 0.14
CA LEU A 215 6.07 10.87 1.38
C LEU A 215 5.27 10.06 2.39
N ASP A 216 5.91 9.06 2.99
CA ASP A 216 5.28 8.10 3.88
C ASP A 216 6.12 7.93 5.16
N PHE A 217 5.68 8.53 6.26
CA PHE A 217 6.22 8.23 7.59
C PHE A 217 5.54 6.99 8.15
N THR A 218 6.33 5.99 8.53
CA THR A 218 5.86 4.72 9.10
C THR A 218 6.52 4.47 10.45
N TYR A 219 5.70 4.23 11.48
CA TYR A 219 6.15 3.83 12.81
C TYR A 219 5.52 2.50 13.23
N ARG A 220 6.29 1.68 13.93
CA ARG A 220 5.80 0.53 14.69
C ARG A 220 6.26 0.70 16.12
N ARG A 221 5.40 0.35 17.08
CA ARG A 221 5.62 0.57 18.52
C ARG A 221 6.97 0.07 19.08
N ASN A 222 7.52 -0.99 18.48
CA ASN A 222 8.79 -1.61 18.87
C ASN A 222 9.97 -1.33 17.92
N ASP A 223 9.75 -0.54 16.85
CA ASP A 223 10.86 -0.02 16.05
C ASP A 223 11.43 1.21 16.80
N GLY A 224 12.75 1.28 16.97
CA GLY A 224 13.43 2.39 17.68
C GLY A 224 13.44 3.73 16.92
N ALA A 225 12.84 3.75 15.73
CA ALA A 225 12.90 4.83 14.76
C ALA A 225 11.65 4.85 13.88
N ILE A 226 11.40 5.99 13.24
CA ILE A 226 10.35 6.18 12.25
C ILE A 226 10.99 6.05 10.88
N ARG A 227 10.46 5.17 10.02
CA ARG A 227 10.92 5.07 8.63
C ARG A 227 10.15 6.07 7.77
N LEU A 228 10.83 7.03 7.18
CA LEU A 228 10.28 7.87 6.11
C LEU A 228 10.69 7.29 4.76
N ALA A 229 9.71 7.08 3.88
CA ALA A 229 9.94 6.76 2.47
C ALA A 229 9.54 7.96 1.59
N ALA A 230 10.37 8.29 0.61
CA ALA A 230 10.14 9.35 -0.37
C ALA A 230 10.20 8.76 -1.78
N MET A 231 9.14 8.95 -2.57
CA MET A 231 9.04 8.46 -3.94
C MET A 231 8.55 9.56 -4.89
N PRO A 232 9.42 10.09 -5.77
CA PRO A 232 8.98 10.98 -6.84
C PRO A 232 8.26 10.17 -7.91
N THR A 233 7.20 10.74 -8.46
CA THR A 233 6.40 10.18 -9.54
C THR A 233 6.12 11.24 -10.60
N SER A 234 6.00 10.85 -11.86
CA SER A 234 5.41 11.66 -12.93
C SER A 234 4.19 10.91 -13.46
N ASN A 235 3.05 11.60 -13.53
CA ASN A 235 1.80 11.02 -14.03
C ASN A 235 1.44 9.67 -13.38
N GLY A 236 1.62 9.58 -12.05
CA GLY A 236 1.36 8.37 -11.24
C GLY A 236 2.40 7.24 -11.36
N ARG A 237 3.47 7.41 -12.15
CA ARG A 237 4.54 6.41 -12.32
C ARG A 237 5.82 6.84 -11.60
N PRO A 238 6.51 5.96 -10.85
CA PRO A 238 7.82 6.27 -10.27
C PRO A 238 8.85 6.65 -11.35
N PHE A 239 9.77 7.55 -11.04
CA PHE A 239 10.89 7.85 -11.95
C PHE A 239 11.78 6.62 -12.13
N GLU A 240 12.14 6.32 -13.38
CA GLU A 240 13.08 5.22 -13.66
C GLU A 240 14.51 5.54 -13.26
N ARG A 241 14.91 6.82 -13.15
CA ARG A 241 16.25 7.27 -12.70
C ARG A 241 16.20 8.68 -12.07
N PRO A 242 15.68 8.86 -10.84
CA PRO A 242 15.72 10.16 -10.17
C PRO A 242 17.16 10.52 -9.73
N PRO A 243 17.74 11.64 -10.19
CA PRO A 243 19.10 12.07 -9.81
C PRO A 243 19.11 12.85 -8.48
N LEU A 244 18.23 12.48 -7.55
CA LEU A 244 17.88 13.28 -6.38
C LEU A 244 18.39 12.61 -5.10
N ASP A 245 19.40 13.22 -4.48
CA ASP A 245 19.71 13.00 -3.06
C ASP A 245 18.67 13.76 -2.22
N VAL A 246 18.30 13.20 -1.06
CA VAL A 246 17.28 13.79 -0.16
C VAL A 246 17.82 13.90 1.26
N SER A 247 17.85 15.14 1.75
CA SER A 247 18.08 15.45 3.16
C SER A 247 16.76 15.90 3.81
N VAL A 248 16.56 15.54 5.08
CA VAL A 248 15.41 15.99 5.87
C VAL A 248 15.94 16.70 7.09
N THR A 249 15.68 18.00 7.17
CA THR A 249 16.10 18.82 8.29
C THR A 249 15.02 18.77 9.37
N MET A 250 15.40 18.28 10.54
CA MET A 250 14.54 18.23 11.72
C MET A 250 14.79 19.48 12.60
N PRO A 251 13.85 19.86 13.49
CA PRO A 251 13.97 21.09 14.29
C PRO A 251 15.30 21.30 15.03
N LYS A 252 15.92 20.22 15.56
CA LYS A 252 17.17 20.28 16.33
C LYS A 252 18.44 20.03 15.50
N GLY A 253 18.35 19.86 14.18
CA GLY A 253 19.51 19.67 13.32
C GLY A 253 19.18 19.01 11.96
N GLN A 254 20.11 19.15 11.02
CA GLN A 254 20.07 18.36 9.79
C GLN A 254 20.33 16.88 10.11
N VAL A 255 19.43 16.02 9.66
CA VAL A 255 19.65 14.57 9.62
C VAL A 255 20.02 14.25 8.17
N GLU A 256 21.20 13.66 7.96
CA GLU A 256 21.60 13.20 6.63
C GLU A 256 20.87 11.88 6.33
N VAL A 257 20.04 11.87 5.30
CA VAL A 257 18.81 11.06 5.30
C VAL A 257 18.84 9.91 4.29
N ALA A 258 19.15 10.17 3.02
CA ALA A 258 19.47 9.12 2.07
C ALA A 258 20.21 9.68 0.85
N SER A 259 21.31 9.03 0.46
CA SER A 259 21.91 9.24 -0.86
C SER A 259 21.39 8.21 -1.87
N VAL A 260 21.26 8.60 -3.15
CA VAL A 260 21.03 7.71 -4.28
C VAL A 260 22.05 6.56 -4.32
N ALA A 261 23.26 6.76 -3.79
CA ALA A 261 24.31 5.75 -3.69
C ALA A 261 23.92 4.51 -2.85
N THR A 262 22.90 4.57 -1.99
CA THR A 262 22.46 3.44 -1.16
C THR A 262 21.29 2.64 -1.78
N ARG A 263 20.75 3.05 -2.94
CA ARG A 263 19.68 2.30 -3.61
C ARG A 263 20.21 1.05 -4.30
N GLN A 264 19.50 -0.07 -4.15
CA GLN A 264 19.79 -1.28 -4.94
C GLN A 264 19.20 -1.19 -6.36
N MET A 265 18.07 -0.50 -6.55
CA MET A 265 17.56 -0.15 -7.87
C MET A 265 17.05 1.29 -7.98
N PRO A 266 17.12 1.90 -9.18
CA PRO A 266 16.68 3.27 -9.42
C PRO A 266 15.21 3.57 -9.08
N SER A 267 14.35 2.56 -9.21
CA SER A 267 12.91 2.63 -8.91
C SER A 267 12.60 2.54 -7.41
N ASP A 268 13.54 2.11 -6.58
CA ASP A 268 13.28 1.91 -5.15
C ASP A 268 13.03 3.28 -4.48
N PRO A 269 12.08 3.38 -3.54
CA PRO A 269 11.87 4.61 -2.77
C PRO A 269 13.13 4.95 -1.97
N LEU A 270 13.43 6.23 -1.83
CA LEU A 270 14.44 6.68 -0.86
C LEU A 270 13.87 6.43 0.53
N THR A 271 14.57 5.66 1.36
CA THR A 271 14.13 5.39 2.73
C THR A 271 15.18 5.78 3.74
N VAL A 272 14.75 6.51 4.77
CA VAL A 272 15.54 6.85 5.95
C VAL A 272 14.93 6.26 7.20
N SER A 273 15.76 6.02 8.21
CA SER A 273 15.35 5.73 9.57
C SER A 273 15.64 6.95 10.45
N ILE A 274 14.58 7.65 10.89
CA ILE A 274 14.65 8.85 11.74
C ILE A 274 14.55 8.40 13.21
N PRO A 275 15.54 8.67 14.07
CA PRO A 275 15.48 8.39 15.50
C PRO A 275 14.18 8.90 16.13
N LYS A 276 13.56 8.06 16.98
CA LYS A 276 12.27 8.38 17.61
C LYS A 276 12.27 9.70 18.37
N SER A 277 13.37 10.04 19.04
CA SER A 277 13.57 11.32 19.73
C SER A 277 13.45 12.53 18.79
N GLU A 278 14.09 12.46 17.63
CA GLU A 278 14.12 13.54 16.63
C GLU A 278 12.77 13.69 15.92
N PHE A 279 12.11 12.58 15.61
CA PHE A 279 10.75 12.60 15.05
C PHE A 279 9.75 13.23 16.02
N CYS A 280 9.89 12.99 17.33
CA CYS A 280 8.99 13.57 18.31
C CYS A 280 9.16 15.08 18.54
N ASP A 281 10.29 15.66 18.15
CA ASP A 281 10.45 17.12 18.11
C ASP A 281 9.61 17.76 16.98
N LEU A 282 9.33 17.02 15.91
CA LEU A 282 8.42 17.46 14.83
C LEU A 282 6.99 17.70 15.32
N ALA A 283 6.59 17.10 16.45
CA ALA A 283 5.31 17.34 17.11
C ALA A 283 5.20 18.75 17.72
N GLN A 284 6.33 19.42 17.97
CA GLN A 284 6.40 20.71 18.65
C GLN A 284 6.40 21.87 17.65
N ASP A 285 7.31 21.82 16.66
CA ASP A 285 7.43 22.87 15.63
C ASP A 285 6.47 22.68 14.45
N GLY A 286 5.96 21.46 14.23
CA GLY A 286 4.94 21.18 13.21
C GLY A 286 5.38 21.41 11.76
N MET A 287 6.68 21.56 11.47
CA MET A 287 7.22 21.79 10.13
C MET A 287 8.19 20.68 9.72
N VAL A 288 8.00 20.13 8.52
CA VAL A 288 8.93 19.21 7.86
C VAL A 288 9.68 19.99 6.78
N ARG A 289 11.01 20.01 6.84
CA ARG A 289 11.86 20.56 5.77
C ARG A 289 12.56 19.43 5.04
N ILE A 290 12.32 19.33 3.74
CA ILE A 290 12.88 18.31 2.85
C ILE A 290 13.64 19.03 1.75
N GLU A 291 14.92 18.72 1.61
CA GLU A 291 15.80 19.31 0.63
C GLU A 291 16.20 18.23 -0.39
N PHE A 292 16.18 18.63 -1.66
CA PHE A 292 16.46 17.79 -2.82
C PHE A 292 17.66 18.39 -3.54
N GLU A 293 18.71 17.61 -3.73
CA GLU A 293 19.84 17.98 -4.58
C GLU A 293 19.74 17.22 -5.90
N SER A 294 19.49 17.96 -6.99
CA SER A 294 19.57 17.41 -8.34
C SER A 294 20.96 17.69 -8.93
N GLY A 295 21.92 16.79 -8.72
CA GLY A 295 23.25 16.96 -9.29
C GLY A 295 24.34 16.07 -8.70
N ARG A 296 25.52 16.11 -9.34
CA ARG A 296 26.77 15.57 -8.77
C ARG A 296 27.74 16.67 -8.33
N ALA A 297 27.37 17.93 -8.53
CA ALA A 297 28.17 19.09 -8.16
C ALA A 297 27.47 19.88 -7.04
N PRO A 298 28.22 20.38 -6.03
CA PRO A 298 27.65 20.97 -4.80
C PRO A 298 26.91 22.31 -4.97
N ASN A 299 26.71 22.78 -6.21
CA ASN A 299 26.05 24.04 -6.56
C ASN A 299 24.91 23.87 -7.60
N GLU A 300 24.52 22.64 -7.96
CA GLU A 300 23.32 22.42 -8.78
C GLU A 300 22.02 22.55 -7.95
N THR A 301 20.88 22.64 -8.63
CA THR A 301 19.61 23.14 -8.09
C THR A 301 19.15 22.41 -6.80
N ARG A 302 19.31 23.10 -5.66
CA ARG A 302 18.66 22.73 -4.39
C ARG A 302 17.19 23.11 -4.42
N LEU A 303 16.31 22.12 -4.52
CA LEU A 303 14.89 22.33 -4.23
C LEU A 303 14.69 22.17 -2.73
N SER A 304 14.16 23.19 -2.04
CA SER A 304 13.80 23.09 -0.62
C SER A 304 12.29 23.15 -0.47
N LEU A 305 11.71 22.09 0.06
CA LEU A 305 10.28 21.97 0.35
C LEU A 305 10.06 22.00 1.85
N VAL A 306 9.56 23.14 2.32
CA VAL A 306 9.14 23.33 3.71
C VAL A 306 7.63 23.21 3.75
N THR A 307 7.11 22.21 4.49
CA THR A 307 5.68 21.94 4.59
C THR A 307 5.25 21.71 6.03
N ASN A 308 3.99 21.95 6.35
CA ASN A 308 3.46 21.74 7.69
C ASN A 308 3.10 20.26 7.90
N ALA A 309 3.48 19.68 9.03
CA ALA A 309 3.20 18.28 9.37
C ALA A 309 1.70 17.93 9.34
N GLN A 310 0.80 18.91 9.50
CA GLN A 310 -0.66 18.72 9.38
C GLN A 310 -1.14 18.42 7.95
N ILE A 311 -0.32 18.61 6.90
CA ILE A 311 -0.70 18.19 5.54
C ILE A 311 -0.64 16.66 5.35
N PHE A 312 0.03 15.95 6.26
CA PHE A 312 0.14 14.51 6.22
C PHE A 312 -1.11 13.90 6.86
N SER A 313 -1.82 13.07 6.10
CA SER A 313 -2.95 12.30 6.62
C SER A 313 -2.50 11.51 7.86
N SER A 314 -3.36 11.44 8.88
CA SER A 314 -3.09 10.66 10.11
C SER A 314 -1.85 11.05 10.92
N MET A 315 -1.14 12.14 10.61
CA MET A 315 0.03 12.59 11.38
C MET A 315 -0.24 12.78 12.89
N PRO A 316 -1.38 13.34 13.35
CA PRO A 316 -1.68 13.40 14.78
C PRO A 316 -1.76 12.02 15.45
N GLY A 317 -2.25 11.00 14.72
CA GLY A 317 -2.28 9.61 15.19
C GLY A 317 -0.88 8.99 15.21
N LEU A 318 -0.04 9.30 14.22
CA LEU A 318 1.36 8.88 14.17
C LEU A 318 2.17 9.48 15.32
N LEU A 319 2.03 10.78 15.57
CA LEU A 319 2.66 11.47 16.69
C LEU A 319 2.18 10.90 18.04
N LYS A 320 0.88 10.63 18.21
CA LYS A 320 0.36 10.01 19.44
C LYS A 320 0.92 8.60 19.68
N GLU A 321 0.98 7.76 18.65
CA GLU A 321 1.50 6.39 18.77
C GLU A 321 3.02 6.37 18.97
N ALA A 322 3.76 7.25 18.26
CA ALA A 322 5.20 7.36 18.39
C ALA A 322 5.62 7.99 19.72
N CYS A 323 5.05 9.13 20.08
CA CYS A 323 5.57 10.00 21.12
C CYS A 323 4.80 9.95 22.44
N GLY A 324 3.63 9.32 22.45
CA GLY A 324 2.66 9.40 23.55
C GLY A 324 1.75 10.62 23.41
N GLU A 325 0.88 10.85 24.40
CA GLU A 325 0.13 12.10 24.47
C GLU A 325 1.04 13.27 24.85
N PRO A 326 0.92 14.45 24.21
CA PRO A 326 1.67 15.61 24.62
C PRO A 326 1.31 15.95 26.07
N ALA A 327 2.31 16.12 26.93
CA ALA A 327 2.10 16.60 28.29
C ALA A 327 1.35 17.94 28.22
N PRO A 328 0.33 18.16 29.07
CA PRO A 328 -0.47 19.38 29.00
C PRO A 328 0.44 20.59 29.21
N THR A 329 0.55 21.42 28.17
CA THR A 329 1.33 22.65 28.20
C THR A 329 0.85 23.49 29.37
N GLN A 330 1.68 23.65 30.41
CA GLN A 330 1.35 24.57 31.49
C GLN A 330 1.20 25.96 30.86
N ALA A 331 0.01 26.54 31.01
CA ALA A 331 -0.23 27.91 30.57
C ALA A 331 0.83 28.81 31.23
N PRO A 332 1.47 29.74 30.49
CA PRO A 332 2.52 30.58 31.04
C PRO A 332 1.96 31.36 32.22
N THR A 333 2.50 31.10 33.42
CA THR A 333 2.21 31.89 34.62
C THR A 333 2.44 33.36 34.28
N PRO A 334 1.46 34.25 34.48
CA PRO A 334 1.62 35.66 34.12
C PRO A 334 2.70 36.29 35.00
N THR A 335 3.89 36.46 34.43
CA THR A 335 4.99 37.18 35.09
C THR A 335 4.56 38.62 35.33
N HIS A 336 4.52 39.04 36.59
CA HIS A 336 4.19 40.40 36.97
C HIS A 336 5.21 41.39 36.37
N ALA A 337 4.82 42.07 35.29
CA ALA A 337 5.55 43.23 34.80
C ALA A 337 5.28 44.42 35.72
N ASN A 338 6.34 44.94 36.36
CA ASN A 338 6.27 46.20 37.10
C ASN A 338 5.96 47.35 36.13
N VAL A 339 4.74 47.89 36.19
CA VAL A 339 4.38 49.14 35.53
C VAL A 339 4.35 50.24 36.58
N ALA A 340 5.21 51.26 36.41
CA ALA A 340 5.25 52.41 37.28
C ALA A 340 3.98 53.26 37.13
N LEU A 341 3.35 53.59 38.26
CA LEU A 341 2.20 54.49 38.32
C LEU A 341 2.61 55.94 38.01
N ARG A 342 1.82 56.60 37.16
CA ARG A 342 1.63 58.06 37.18
C ARG A 342 0.17 58.37 36.87
N ASP A 343 -0.43 59.22 37.71
CA ASP A 343 -1.87 59.42 37.83
C ASP A 343 -2.51 60.36 36.79
N GLY A 344 -3.85 60.28 36.71
CA GLY A 344 -4.76 61.10 35.89
C GLY A 344 -5.66 60.19 35.05
N GLY A 345 -6.92 59.90 35.40
CA GLY A 345 -8.01 60.86 35.66
C GLY A 345 -8.48 61.43 34.30
N THR A 346 -9.70 61.24 33.80
CA THR A 346 -11.00 60.88 34.41
C THR A 346 -11.97 60.28 33.38
N SER A 347 -12.93 59.45 33.78
CA SER A 347 -14.16 59.13 32.99
C SER A 347 -15.33 60.00 33.42
N PRO A 348 -16.35 60.24 32.56
CA PRO A 348 -17.63 59.56 32.80
C PRO A 348 -18.53 59.24 31.58
N LYS A 349 -18.94 57.96 31.48
CA LYS A 349 -20.34 57.45 31.33
C LYS A 349 -21.18 57.81 30.05
N PRO A 350 -22.38 57.18 29.79
CA PRO A 350 -22.57 56.44 28.52
C PRO A 350 -23.95 56.64 27.81
N SER A 351 -24.29 55.69 26.91
CA SER A 351 -25.63 55.34 26.34
C SER A 351 -26.14 56.13 25.10
N PRO A 352 -27.12 55.61 24.32
CA PRO A 352 -27.67 54.24 24.24
C PRO A 352 -27.85 53.64 22.81
N ALA A 353 -28.33 52.39 22.81
CA ALA A 353 -28.80 51.48 21.74
C ALA A 353 -29.51 52.03 20.49
N ALA A 354 -29.44 51.23 19.41
CA ALA A 354 -30.51 51.05 18.43
C ALA A 354 -30.55 49.58 17.91
N SER A 355 -31.74 49.06 17.60
CA SER A 355 -31.97 47.66 17.20
C SER A 355 -33.00 47.57 16.06
N ALA A 356 -32.67 46.85 14.98
CA ALA A 356 -33.55 46.45 13.87
C ALA A 356 -32.72 45.66 12.83
N LYS A 357 -33.26 44.79 11.96
CA LYS A 357 -34.43 43.88 11.97
C LYS A 357 -34.29 42.99 10.71
N SER A 358 -34.78 41.75 10.74
CA SER A 358 -34.72 40.82 9.59
C SER A 358 -35.75 41.13 8.49
N ARG A 359 -35.47 40.75 7.23
CA ARG A 359 -36.51 40.43 6.21
C ARG A 359 -36.02 39.58 5.02
N LEU A 360 -36.95 38.82 4.42
CA LEU A 360 -36.79 37.78 3.40
C LEU A 360 -37.94 37.91 2.34
N VAL A 361 -37.99 37.23 1.17
CA VAL A 361 -37.15 36.11 0.69
C VAL A 361 -36.56 36.29 -0.73
N PRO A 362 -37.30 36.23 -1.87
CA PRO A 362 -36.74 35.50 -3.02
C PRO A 362 -36.85 36.16 -4.42
N ALA A 363 -36.08 35.61 -5.38
CA ALA A 363 -36.40 35.55 -6.83
C ALA A 363 -35.45 34.52 -7.51
N THR A 364 -35.91 33.31 -7.87
CA THR A 364 -36.26 32.89 -9.25
C THR A 364 -35.14 33.07 -10.29
N SER A 365 -34.37 32.02 -10.62
CA SER A 365 -34.69 30.95 -11.60
C SER A 365 -34.68 31.37 -13.08
N LYS A 366 -33.80 30.74 -13.88
CA LYS A 366 -33.99 30.51 -15.31
C LYS A 366 -33.26 29.24 -15.72
N SER A 367 -34.01 28.30 -16.29
CA SER A 367 -33.46 27.21 -17.11
C SER A 367 -33.15 27.73 -18.52
N LEU A 368 -32.38 26.96 -19.28
CA LEU A 368 -32.62 26.73 -20.70
C LEU A 368 -32.01 25.39 -21.10
N ASP A 369 -32.74 24.64 -21.90
CA ASP A 369 -32.39 23.36 -22.54
C ASP A 369 -31.26 23.57 -23.59
N GLY A 370 -30.62 22.57 -24.19
CA GLY A 370 -30.75 21.11 -24.14
C GLY A 370 -30.24 20.48 -25.46
N SER A 371 -29.94 19.17 -25.44
CA SER A 371 -29.77 18.21 -26.57
C SER A 371 -28.88 17.06 -26.05
N ASP A 372 -29.38 15.85 -25.85
CA ASP A 372 -29.94 14.87 -26.81
C ASP A 372 -28.86 14.07 -27.56
N SER A 373 -28.72 12.79 -27.21
CA SER A 373 -28.03 11.77 -28.02
C SER A 373 -28.47 10.37 -27.58
N GLN A 374 -29.38 9.76 -28.34
CA GLN A 374 -29.65 8.32 -28.26
C GLN A 374 -28.59 7.47 -28.99
N ARG A 375 -28.36 6.25 -28.50
CA ARG A 375 -27.93 5.00 -29.20
C ARG A 375 -27.86 3.89 -28.12
N LEU A 376 -28.55 2.74 -28.19
CA LEU A 376 -28.53 1.67 -29.21
C LEU A 376 -27.08 1.26 -29.52
N TRP A 377 -26.55 0.13 -29.03
CA TRP A 377 -27.16 -1.15 -28.61
C TRP A 377 -26.62 -1.66 -27.27
#